data_AF-A0A7G1IMS2-F1
#
_entry.id   AF-A0A7G1IMS2-F1
#
_cell.length_a   1.000
_cell.length_b   1.000
_cell.length_c   1.000
_cell.angle_alpha   90.00
_cell.angle_beta   90.00
_cell.angle_gamma   90.00
#
_symmetry.space_group_name_H-M   'P 1'
#
loop_
_entity.id
_entity.type
_entity.pdbx_description
1 polymer ?
#
loop_
_entity_poly.entity_id
_entity_poly.type
_entity_poly.pdbx_seq_one_letter_code
_entity_poly.pdbx_strand_id
1 'polypeptide(L)'
;MLAADGVDVVGTQTFIEAMRQRGAIVEVLAPRAGGMLSGGSGGELPVDRAITTMSSVLYDAVVIPCGPDAVKALSEDGYVMHFVTEAYKHLKAVGAFGAGVKLLPKAGITEKTAESTDAFVSNGVITTKAAADDLSDDFAEAFAKVLAKHRVWERQTDSVPA
;
A
#
# COMPACT_ATOMS: atom_id res chain seq x y z
N MET A 1 -1.06 -2.58 -5.63
CA MET A 1 -1.67 -1.58 -4.72
C MET A 1 -3.04 -2.08 -4.30
N LEU A 2 -3.44 -1.95 -3.04
CA LEU A 2 -4.73 -2.44 -2.53
C LEU A 2 -5.67 -1.26 -2.32
N ALA A 3 -6.77 -1.18 -3.07
CA ALA A 3 -7.72 -0.07 -3.02
C ALA A 3 -9.17 -0.55 -2.97
N ALA A 4 -10.08 0.30 -2.51
CA ALA A 4 -11.52 0.07 -2.51
C ALA A 4 -12.25 1.41 -2.72
N ASP A 5 -13.58 1.38 -2.81
CA ASP A 5 -14.38 2.61 -2.87
C ASP A 5 -14.10 3.50 -1.66
N GLY A 6 -14.01 4.81 -1.91
CA GLY A 6 -13.59 5.81 -0.91
C GLY A 6 -12.08 6.04 -0.86
N VAL A 7 -11.32 5.57 -1.86
CA VAL A 7 -9.86 5.79 -1.97
C VAL A 7 -9.54 7.26 -2.23
N ASP A 8 -8.40 7.71 -1.74
CA ASP A 8 -7.78 8.98 -2.14
C ASP A 8 -7.21 8.84 -3.56
N VAL A 9 -7.99 9.26 -4.57
CA VAL A 9 -7.63 9.13 -5.99
C VAL A 9 -6.41 9.95 -6.33
N VAL A 10 -6.31 11.18 -5.82
CA VAL A 10 -5.22 12.11 -6.14
C VAL A 10 -3.89 11.56 -5.63
N GLY A 11 -3.77 11.26 -4.34
CA GLY A 11 -2.53 10.72 -3.77
C GLY A 11 -2.17 9.37 -4.40
N THR A 12 -3.18 8.54 -4.70
CA THR A 12 -2.97 7.26 -5.37
C THR A 12 -2.40 7.41 -6.77
N GLN A 13 -2.96 8.30 -7.60
CA GLN A 13 -2.46 8.55 -8.95
C GLN A 13 -1.06 9.16 -8.94
N THR A 14 -0.81 10.13 -8.06
CA THR A 14 0.53 10.71 -7.86
C THR A 14 1.57 9.62 -7.58
N PHE A 15 1.27 8.69 -6.66
CA PHE A 15 2.17 7.58 -6.37
C PHE A 15 2.35 6.62 -7.56
N ILE A 16 1.26 6.26 -8.25
CA ILE A 16 1.30 5.38 -9.43
C ILE A 16 2.20 5.97 -10.51
N GLU A 17 2.02 7.24 -10.83
CA GLU A 17 2.80 7.94 -11.85
C GLU A 17 4.27 8.03 -11.47
N ALA A 18 4.56 8.42 -10.22
CA ALA A 18 5.91 8.49 -9.68
C ALA A 18 6.64 7.14 -9.76
N MET A 19 5.96 6.03 -9.46
CA MET A 19 6.53 4.69 -9.57
C MET A 19 6.69 4.22 -11.02
N ARG A 20 5.74 4.54 -11.90
CA ARG A 20 5.85 4.23 -13.35
C ARG A 20 7.01 4.97 -14.02
N GLN A 21 7.26 6.22 -13.66
CA GLN A 21 8.43 6.97 -14.14
C GLN A 21 9.75 6.31 -13.73
N ARG A 22 9.76 5.56 -12.62
CA ARG A 22 10.88 4.77 -12.12
C ARG A 22 10.94 3.35 -12.71
N GLY A 23 10.07 3.05 -13.69
CA GLY A 23 10.02 1.76 -14.38
C GLY A 23 9.24 0.67 -13.65
N ALA A 24 8.55 0.99 -12.55
CA ALA A 24 7.73 0.01 -11.84
C ALA A 24 6.37 -0.19 -12.51
N ILE A 25 5.90 -1.43 -12.52
CA ILE A 25 4.53 -1.77 -12.91
C ILE A 25 3.66 -1.69 -11.66
N VAL A 26 2.62 -0.86 -11.70
CA VAL A 26 1.67 -0.73 -10.60
C VAL A 26 0.30 -1.18 -11.09
N GLU A 27 -0.22 -2.24 -10.46
CA GLU A 27 -1.59 -2.72 -10.60
C GLU A 27 -2.43 -2.33 -9.37
N VAL A 28 -3.63 -1.82 -9.62
CA VAL A 28 -4.67 -1.54 -8.63
C VAL A 28 -5.52 -2.80 -8.44
N LEU A 29 -5.43 -3.38 -7.25
CA LEU A 29 -6.21 -4.53 -6.83
C LEU A 29 -7.36 -4.07 -5.93
N ALA A 30 -8.59 -4.47 -6.26
CA ALA A 30 -9.78 -4.14 -5.48
C ALA A 30 -10.63 -5.39 -5.14
N PRO A 31 -11.61 -5.30 -4.21
CA PRO A 31 -12.48 -6.43 -3.88
C PRO A 31 -13.25 -7.02 -5.07
N ARG A 32 -13.53 -6.20 -6.09
CA ARG A 32 -14.17 -6.61 -7.35
C ARG A 32 -13.29 -6.21 -8.53
N ALA A 33 -13.17 -7.09 -9.53
CA ALA A 33 -12.42 -6.83 -10.75
C ALA A 33 -13.20 -5.96 -11.73
N GLY A 34 -12.48 -5.15 -12.51
CA GLY A 34 -13.03 -4.33 -13.58
C GLY A 34 -13.77 -3.08 -13.07
N GLY A 35 -13.86 -2.07 -13.95
CA GLY A 35 -14.55 -0.82 -13.67
C GLY A 35 -13.69 0.19 -12.91
N MET A 36 -14.37 1.08 -12.18
CA MET A 36 -13.81 2.22 -11.49
C MET A 36 -14.18 2.18 -10.01
N LEU A 37 -13.23 2.54 -9.13
CA LEU A 37 -13.50 2.85 -7.73
C LEU A 37 -13.89 4.31 -7.60
N SER A 38 -14.92 4.58 -6.80
CA SER A 38 -15.29 5.95 -6.47
C SER A 38 -14.30 6.55 -5.48
N GLY A 39 -13.79 7.75 -5.73
CA GLY A 39 -12.92 8.44 -4.79
C GLY A 39 -13.67 9.03 -3.59
N GLY A 40 -13.04 9.00 -2.40
CA GLY A 40 -13.65 9.53 -1.17
C GLY A 40 -13.87 11.05 -1.18
N SER A 41 -13.17 11.76 -2.07
CA SER A 41 -13.32 13.20 -2.30
C SER A 41 -13.70 13.51 -3.76
N GLY A 42 -14.30 12.53 -4.44
CA GLY A 42 -14.57 12.57 -5.87
C GLY A 42 -13.45 11.99 -6.73
N GLY A 43 -13.67 11.95 -8.04
CA GLY A 43 -12.81 11.26 -8.99
C GLY A 43 -13.04 9.75 -9.02
N GLU A 44 -12.32 9.10 -9.94
CA GLU A 44 -12.42 7.66 -10.19
C GLU A 44 -11.03 7.05 -10.37
N LEU A 45 -10.84 5.82 -9.88
CA LEU A 45 -9.61 5.06 -10.04
C LEU A 45 -9.89 3.74 -10.76
N PRO A 46 -9.28 3.46 -11.93
CA PRO A 46 -9.49 2.20 -12.63
C PRO A 46 -8.94 1.01 -11.83
N VAL A 47 -9.65 -0.11 -11.88
CA VAL A 47 -9.26 -1.38 -11.26
C VAL A 47 -8.63 -2.30 -12.31
N ASP A 48 -7.42 -2.78 -12.03
CA ASP A 48 -6.76 -3.75 -12.91
C ASP A 48 -7.26 -5.17 -12.64
N ARG A 49 -7.36 -5.57 -11.35
CA ARG A 49 -7.66 -6.96 -10.95
C ARG A 49 -8.47 -7.04 -9.66
N ALA A 50 -9.17 -8.17 -9.47
CA ALA A 50 -9.74 -8.52 -8.18
C ALA A 50 -8.65 -9.05 -7.23
N ILE A 51 -8.62 -8.59 -5.99
CA ILE A 51 -7.69 -9.06 -4.95
C ILE A 51 -7.79 -10.58 -4.78
N THR A 52 -9.00 -11.14 -4.80
CA THR A 52 -9.26 -12.59 -4.64
C THR A 52 -8.70 -13.46 -5.77
N THR A 53 -8.32 -12.86 -6.90
CA THR A 53 -7.69 -13.56 -8.04
C THR A 53 -6.17 -13.46 -8.04
N MET A 54 -5.60 -12.75 -7.06
CA MET A 54 -4.18 -12.44 -6.97
C MET A 54 -3.60 -12.89 -5.64
N SER A 55 -2.30 -13.18 -5.62
CA SER A 55 -1.55 -13.49 -4.40
C SER A 55 -0.37 -12.52 -4.29
N SER A 56 0.06 -12.22 -3.06
CA SER A 56 1.18 -11.30 -2.84
C SER A 56 2.44 -11.80 -3.54
N VAL A 57 2.61 -13.13 -3.71
CA VAL A 57 3.77 -13.77 -4.35
C VAL A 57 4.01 -13.31 -5.79
N LEU A 58 2.97 -12.84 -6.48
CA LEU A 58 3.05 -12.31 -7.85
C LEU A 58 3.63 -10.89 -7.92
N TYR A 59 3.78 -10.21 -6.78
CA TYR A 59 4.23 -8.82 -6.68
C TYR A 59 5.50 -8.71 -5.85
N ASP A 60 6.33 -7.71 -6.16
CA ASP A 60 7.55 -7.42 -5.41
C ASP A 60 7.29 -6.60 -4.13
N ALA A 61 6.16 -5.90 -4.08
CA ALA A 61 5.76 -5.06 -2.94
C ALA A 61 4.25 -4.80 -2.90
N VAL A 62 3.79 -4.26 -1.77
CA VAL A 62 2.39 -3.87 -1.55
C VAL A 62 2.31 -2.43 -1.04
N VAL A 63 1.27 -1.72 -1.46
CA VAL A 63 0.98 -0.34 -1.02
C VAL A 63 -0.49 -0.21 -0.66
N ILE A 64 -0.77 0.41 0.50
CA ILE A 64 -2.10 0.75 0.99
C ILE A 64 -2.27 2.29 0.96
N PRO A 65 -3.04 2.83 0.02
CA PRO A 65 -3.25 4.27 -0.10
C PRO A 65 -4.17 4.82 1.00
N CYS A 66 -4.24 6.15 1.07
CA CYS A 66 -5.23 6.84 1.87
C CYS A 66 -6.66 6.61 1.34
N GLY A 67 -7.65 6.91 2.17
CA GLY A 67 -9.07 6.66 1.92
C GLY A 67 -9.70 6.03 3.16
N PRO A 68 -10.22 6.82 4.11
CA PRO A 68 -10.73 6.30 5.38
C PRO A 68 -11.78 5.18 5.21
N ASP A 69 -12.71 5.36 4.26
CA ASP A 69 -13.75 4.37 3.98
C ASP A 69 -13.18 3.14 3.26
N ALA A 70 -12.28 3.35 2.30
CA ALA A 70 -11.58 2.26 1.62
C ALA A 70 -10.78 1.41 2.62
N VAL A 71 -10.02 2.04 3.52
CA VAL A 71 -9.24 1.38 4.56
C VAL A 71 -10.14 0.63 5.52
N LYS A 72 -11.29 1.20 5.88
CA LYS A 72 -12.28 0.50 6.73
C LYS A 72 -12.75 -0.79 6.05
N ALA A 73 -13.19 -0.70 4.79
CA ALA A 73 -13.66 -1.86 4.04
C ALA A 73 -12.57 -2.93 3.86
N LEU A 74 -11.37 -2.51 3.45
CA LEU A 74 -10.21 -3.39 3.27
C LEU A 74 -9.77 -4.06 4.58
N SER A 75 -9.90 -3.36 5.71
CA SER A 75 -9.55 -3.92 7.03
C SER A 75 -10.46 -5.06 7.49
N GLU A 76 -11.67 -5.15 6.94
CA GLU A 76 -12.65 -6.18 7.28
C GLU A 76 -12.52 -7.41 6.35
N ASP A 77 -11.63 -7.35 5.36
CA ASP A 77 -11.38 -8.42 4.39
C ASP A 77 -10.15 -9.25 4.81
N GLY A 78 -10.40 -10.53 5.13
CA GLY A 78 -9.35 -11.48 5.50
C GLY A 78 -8.32 -11.74 4.39
N TYR A 79 -8.72 -11.66 3.11
CA TYR A 79 -7.78 -11.79 1.99
C TYR A 79 -6.81 -10.61 1.94
N VAL A 80 -7.29 -9.40 2.19
CA VAL A 80 -6.43 -8.21 2.25
C VAL A 80 -5.45 -8.34 3.41
N MET A 81 -5.92 -8.73 4.60
CA MET A 81 -5.04 -8.92 5.75
C MET A 81 -3.97 -9.95 5.43
N HIS A 82 -4.36 -11.12 4.92
CA HIS A 82 -3.42 -12.17 4.53
C HIS A 82 -2.42 -11.67 3.47
N PHE A 83 -2.86 -10.96 2.43
CA PHE A 83 -1.99 -10.43 1.38
C PHE A 83 -0.90 -9.50 1.95
N VAL A 84 -1.30 -8.58 2.85
CA VAL A 84 -0.37 -7.63 3.48
C VAL A 84 0.59 -8.35 4.43
N THR A 85 0.08 -9.25 5.27
CA THR A 85 0.89 -10.05 6.21
C THR A 85 1.87 -10.97 5.47
N GLU A 86 1.44 -11.58 4.36
CA GLU A 86 2.27 -12.45 3.51
C GLU A 86 3.38 -11.65 2.82
N ALA A 87 3.06 -10.48 2.26
CA ALA A 87 4.07 -9.60 1.68
C ALA A 87 5.12 -9.19 2.74
N TYR A 88 4.67 -8.83 3.94
CA TYR A 88 5.54 -8.48 5.05
C TYR A 88 6.44 -9.63 5.47
N LYS A 89 5.87 -10.83 5.66
CA LYS A 89 6.58 -12.08 6.01
C LYS A 89 7.65 -12.43 4.99
N HIS A 90 7.31 -12.29 3.71
CA HIS A 90 8.22 -12.49 2.60
C HIS A 90 9.20 -11.33 2.41
N LEU A 91 9.43 -10.47 3.41
CA LEU A 91 10.48 -9.45 3.39
C LEU A 91 10.31 -8.43 2.25
N LYS A 92 9.08 -8.24 1.75
CA LYS A 92 8.80 -7.28 0.69
C LYS A 92 8.67 -5.87 1.26
N ALA A 93 8.84 -4.87 0.40
CA ALA A 93 8.50 -3.49 0.75
C ALA A 93 6.98 -3.38 1.00
N VAL A 94 6.62 -2.70 2.08
CA VAL A 94 5.22 -2.41 2.43
C VAL A 94 5.06 -0.91 2.56
N GLY A 95 4.23 -0.30 1.71
CA GLY A 95 3.97 1.13 1.72
C GLY A 95 2.59 1.42 2.30
N ALA A 96 2.43 2.48 3.07
CA ALA A 96 1.12 2.98 3.44
C ALA A 96 1.13 4.50 3.67
N PHE A 97 0.14 5.23 3.15
CA PHE A 97 0.07 6.69 3.35
C PHE A 97 -1.31 7.14 3.85
N GLY A 98 -1.34 8.28 4.55
CA GLY A 98 -2.54 8.84 5.15
C GLY A 98 -3.29 7.84 6.04
N ALA A 99 -4.58 7.66 5.79
CA ALA A 99 -5.41 6.69 6.51
C ALA A 99 -4.96 5.23 6.33
N GLY A 100 -4.24 4.90 5.23
CA GLY A 100 -3.76 3.55 4.93
C GLY A 100 -2.82 3.01 6.00
N VAL A 101 -2.09 3.88 6.70
CA VAL A 101 -1.21 3.52 7.82
C VAL A 101 -1.98 2.77 8.92
N LYS A 102 -3.28 3.05 9.10
CA LYS A 102 -4.13 2.40 10.12
C LYS A 102 -4.45 0.93 9.82
N LEU A 103 -4.19 0.46 8.59
CA LEU A 103 -4.39 -0.94 8.21
C LEU A 103 -3.26 -1.84 8.73
N LEU A 104 -2.03 -1.32 8.78
CA LEU A 104 -0.83 -2.08 9.18
C LEU A 104 -0.99 -2.84 10.52
N PRO A 105 -1.39 -2.20 11.64
CA PRO A 105 -1.55 -2.92 12.91
C PRO A 105 -2.64 -3.99 12.86
N LYS A 106 -3.66 -3.84 12.00
CA LYS A 106 -4.71 -4.87 11.83
C LYS A 106 -4.21 -6.09 11.05
N ALA A 107 -3.23 -5.89 10.16
CA ALA A 107 -2.50 -6.97 9.49
C ALA A 107 -1.38 -7.57 10.38
N GLY A 108 -1.31 -7.20 11.66
CA GLY A 108 -0.28 -7.69 12.59
C GLY A 108 1.09 -7.05 12.42
N ILE A 109 1.21 -5.97 11.64
CA ILE A 109 2.46 -5.24 11.42
C ILE A 109 2.55 -4.13 12.47
N THR A 110 3.40 -4.31 13.48
CA THR A 110 3.57 -3.42 14.64
C THR A 110 4.81 -2.52 14.55
N GLU A 111 5.32 -2.33 13.34
CA GLU A 111 6.43 -1.42 13.04
C GLU A 111 6.09 0.02 13.41
N LYS A 112 7.11 0.82 13.73
CA LYS A 112 6.93 2.26 13.92
C LYS A 112 6.45 2.88 12.60
N THR A 113 5.53 3.84 12.69
CA THR A 113 4.94 4.52 11.53
C THR A 113 5.17 6.03 11.63
N ALA A 114 4.99 6.73 10.50
CA ALA A 114 5.19 8.16 10.41
C ALA A 114 4.31 8.95 11.39
N GLU A 115 4.92 9.91 12.08
CA GLU A 115 4.21 10.86 12.95
C GLU A 115 3.94 12.22 12.27
N SER A 116 4.60 12.49 11.14
CA SER A 116 4.46 13.68 10.30
C SER A 116 4.10 13.32 8.84
N THR A 117 4.04 14.34 7.98
CA THR A 117 3.87 14.22 6.52
C THR A 117 5.16 13.79 5.80
N ASP A 118 6.28 13.72 6.49
CA ASP A 118 7.54 13.25 5.90
C ASP A 118 7.52 11.72 5.73
N ALA A 119 8.23 11.23 4.71
CA ALA A 119 8.41 9.80 4.52
C ALA A 119 9.24 9.20 5.67
N PHE A 120 8.70 8.16 6.30
CA PHE A 120 9.34 7.42 7.40
C PHE A 120 9.50 5.95 7.03
N VAL A 121 10.67 5.38 7.30
CA VAL A 121 10.99 3.98 6.99
C VAL A 121 11.38 3.24 8.27
N SER A 122 10.66 2.16 8.58
CA SER A 122 10.99 1.22 9.67
C SER A 122 10.98 -0.20 9.13
N ASN A 123 12.13 -0.90 9.19
CA ASN A 123 12.27 -2.28 8.71
C ASN A 123 11.63 -2.52 7.33
N GLY A 124 11.79 -1.58 6.39
CA GLY A 124 11.22 -1.66 5.03
C GLY A 124 9.69 -1.51 4.93
N VAL A 125 9.05 -1.05 5.99
CA VAL A 125 7.71 -0.46 5.98
C VAL A 125 7.88 1.04 5.79
N ILE A 126 7.30 1.59 4.72
CA ILE A 126 7.42 3.00 4.33
C ILE A 126 6.07 3.66 4.58
N THR A 127 6.05 4.69 5.41
CA THR A 127 4.81 5.38 5.79
C THR A 127 4.94 6.90 5.74
N THR A 128 3.81 7.58 5.57
CA THR A 128 3.66 9.03 5.74
C THR A 128 2.23 9.35 6.17
N LYS A 129 2.01 10.43 6.95
CA LYS A 129 0.66 10.94 7.20
C LYS A 129 0.11 11.80 6.05
N ALA A 130 0.94 12.12 5.05
CA ALA A 130 0.52 12.84 3.86
C ALA A 130 -0.55 12.06 3.06
N ALA A 131 -1.43 12.79 2.38
CA ALA A 131 -2.48 12.28 1.53
C ALA A 131 -2.88 13.36 0.51
N ALA A 132 -3.64 12.96 -0.51
CA ALA A 132 -4.06 13.83 -1.60
C ALA A 132 -2.87 14.62 -2.16
N ASP A 133 -2.99 15.93 -2.27
CA ASP A 133 -1.97 16.82 -2.80
C ASP A 133 -0.72 16.96 -1.90
N ASP A 134 -0.81 16.58 -0.62
CA ASP A 134 0.34 16.63 0.30
C ASP A 134 1.31 15.46 0.08
N LEU A 135 0.93 14.44 -0.71
CA LEU A 135 1.79 13.28 -0.96
C LEU A 135 2.95 13.66 -1.89
N SER A 136 4.13 13.89 -1.30
CA SER A 136 5.33 14.27 -2.05
C SER A 136 6.00 13.08 -2.75
N ASP A 137 6.85 13.39 -3.74
CA ASP A 137 7.68 12.41 -4.43
C ASP A 137 8.70 11.72 -3.50
N ASP A 138 9.01 12.31 -2.33
CA ASP A 138 9.91 11.71 -1.33
C ASP A 138 9.39 10.36 -0.84
N PHE A 139 8.06 10.20 -0.72
CA PHE A 139 7.46 8.92 -0.35
C PHE A 139 7.69 7.87 -1.44
N ALA A 140 7.50 8.22 -2.71
CA ALA A 140 7.76 7.33 -3.84
C ALA A 140 9.25 7.01 -3.97
N GLU A 141 10.14 7.98 -3.75
CA GLU A 141 11.58 7.78 -3.75
C GLU A 141 12.02 6.83 -2.61
N ALA A 142 11.53 7.05 -1.39
CA ALA A 142 11.81 6.18 -0.24
C ALA A 142 11.32 4.76 -0.49
N PHE A 143 10.11 4.62 -1.04
CA PHE A 143 9.55 3.32 -1.42
C PHE A 143 10.41 2.63 -2.49
N ALA A 144 10.78 3.33 -3.55
CA ALA A 144 11.62 2.81 -4.62
C ALA A 144 13.01 2.38 -4.12
N LYS A 145 13.62 3.13 -3.20
CA LYS A 145 14.90 2.76 -2.56
C LYS A 145 14.82 1.45 -1.79
N VAL A 146 13.73 1.20 -1.07
CA VAL A 146 13.53 -0.09 -0.38
C VAL A 146 13.25 -1.21 -1.38
N LEU A 147 12.39 -0.96 -2.38
CA LEU A 147 12.06 -1.92 -3.43
C LEU A 147 13.31 -2.37 -4.22
N ALA A 148 14.23 -1.45 -4.52
CA ALA A 148 15.47 -1.72 -5.24
C ALA A 148 16.42 -2.70 -4.52
N LYS A 149 16.24 -2.89 -3.20
CA LYS A 149 16.99 -3.90 -2.43
C LYS A 149 16.47 -5.33 -2.65
N HIS A 150 15.43 -5.50 -3.47
CA HIS A 150 14.70 -6.74 -3.74
C HIS A 150 13.91 -7.27 -2.53
N ARG A 151 14.56 -7.40 -1.38
CA ARG A 151 13.96 -7.78 -0.09
C ARG A 151 14.64 -7.06 1.07
N VAL A 152 13.96 -7.05 2.22
CA VAL A 152 14.42 -6.47 3.48
C VAL A 152 14.98 -7.60 4.35
N TRP A 153 16.19 -8.05 4.04
CA TRP A 153 16.78 -9.28 4.60
C TRP A 153 16.97 -9.24 6.12
N GLU A 154 17.11 -8.05 6.69
CA GLU A 154 17.32 -7.84 8.12
C GLU A 154 16.02 -7.89 8.93
N ARG A 155 14.85 -7.85 8.27
CA ARG A 155 13.54 -7.90 8.95
C ARG A 155 13.30 -9.31 9.50
N GLN A 156 13.11 -9.42 10.81
CA GLN A 156 12.74 -10.67 11.46
C GLN A 156 11.25 -10.95 11.28
N THR A 157 10.91 -12.11 10.71
CA THR A 157 9.51 -12.48 10.40
C THR A 157 9.11 -13.88 10.88
N ASP A 158 9.94 -14.53 11.69
CA ASP A 158 9.70 -15.92 12.16
C ASP A 158 8.35 -16.07 12.89
N SER A 159 7.92 -15.04 13.61
CA SER A 159 6.64 -15.03 14.35
C SER A 159 5.44 -14.61 13.52
N VAL A 160 5.60 -14.26 12.24
CA VAL A 160 4.52 -13.72 11.39
C VAL A 160 3.68 -14.88 10.83
N PRO A 161 2.38 -14.96 11.17
CA PRO A 161 1.49 -16.02 10.73
C PRO A 161 0.91 -15.66 9.35
N ALA A 162 1.72 -15.83 8.31
CA ALA A 162 1.31 -15.76 6.90
C ALA A 162 1.54 -17.08 6.19
#